data_AF-A0A3B9BNB9-F1
#
_entry.id   AF-A0A3B9BNB9-F1
#
_cell.length_a   1.000
_cell.length_b   1.000
_cell.length_c   1.000
_cell.angle_alpha   90.00
_cell.angle_beta   90.00
_cell.angle_gamma   90.00
#
_symmetry.space_group_name_H-M   'P 1'
#
loop_
_entity.id
_entity.type
_entity.pdbx_description
1 polymer ?
#
loop_
_entity_poly.entity_id
_entity_poly.type
_entity_poly.pdbx_seq_one_letter_code
_entity_poly.pdbx_strand_id
1 'polypeptide(L)'
;MDSIDKIHAGFEKLGYITSAQIATSIYLARHLAKPLLVEGPPGVGKTELAVATAKFLNLPLVRMQCYEGLDESKALYEWKYGKQLLYTQI
;
A
#
# COMPACT_ATOMS: atom_id res chain seq x y z
N MET A 1 17.02 -6.08 2.24
CA MET A 1 16.72 -4.71 2.75
C MET A 1 17.32 -4.68 4.15
N ASP A 2 18.63 -4.48 4.25
CA ASP A 2 19.40 -5.11 5.34
C ASP A 2 19.77 -4.15 6.48
N SER A 3 19.38 -2.88 6.39
CA SER A 3 19.58 -1.91 7.47
C SER A 3 18.59 -0.74 7.39
N ILE A 4 18.38 -0.07 8.52
CA ILE A 4 17.57 1.14 8.65
C ILE A 4 18.20 2.28 7.81
N ASP A 5 19.53 2.39 7.77
CA ASP A 5 20.24 3.41 6.99
C ASP A 5 19.99 3.28 5.48
N LYS A 6 19.91 2.06 4.97
CA LYS A 6 19.56 1.82 3.55
C LYS A 6 18.16 2.33 3.22
N ILE A 7 17.21 2.24 4.16
CA ILE A 7 15.85 2.75 3.99
C ILE A 7 15.87 4.27 3.96
N HIS A 8 16.57 4.90 4.89
CA HIS A 8 16.75 6.36 4.92
C HIS A 8 17.32 6.90 3.61
N ALA A 9 18.49 6.40 3.19
CA ALA A 9 19.14 6.85 1.97
C ALA A 9 18.31 6.55 0.71
N GLY A 10 17.56 5.44 0.71
CA GLY A 10 16.66 5.08 -0.37
C GLY A 10 15.49 6.03 -0.52
N PHE A 11 14.86 6.40 0.59
CA PHE A 11 13.70 7.30 0.60
C PHE A 11 14.11 8.75 0.31
N GLU A 12 15.28 9.18 0.79
CA GLU A 12 15.84 10.51 0.47
C GLU A 12 16.06 10.67 -1.04
N LYS A 13 16.60 9.65 -1.72
CA LYS A 13 16.71 9.63 -3.20
C LYS A 13 15.38 9.69 -3.92
N LEU A 14 14.30 9.25 -3.28
CA LEU A 14 12.93 9.31 -3.80
C LEU A 14 12.22 10.62 -3.43
N GLY A 15 12.90 11.54 -2.74
CA GLY A 15 12.34 12.82 -2.30
C GLY A 15 11.47 12.73 -1.05
N TYR A 16 11.51 11.61 -0.31
CA TYR A 16 10.78 11.44 0.94
C TYR A 16 11.70 11.61 2.14
N ILE A 17 11.40 12.60 3.00
CA ILE A 17 12.12 12.84 4.25
C ILE A 17 11.59 11.88 5.31
N THR A 18 12.42 10.92 5.70
CA THR A 18 12.08 9.89 6.68
C THR A 18 12.71 10.18 8.03
N SER A 19 11.96 9.90 9.10
CA SER A 19 12.51 9.81 10.45
C SER A 19 12.99 8.39 10.77
N ALA A 20 13.83 8.27 11.80
CA ALA A 20 14.32 6.97 12.30
C ALA A 20 13.16 6.03 12.69
N GLN A 21 12.09 6.57 13.25
CA GLN A 21 10.90 5.80 13.63
C GLN A 21 10.20 5.22 12.40
N ILE A 22 10.04 6.02 11.33
CA ILE A 22 9.41 5.56 10.08
C ILE A 22 10.26 4.48 9.42
N ALA A 23 11.57 4.70 9.31
CA ALA A 23 12.50 3.73 8.72
C ALA A 23 12.52 2.41 9.52
N THR A 24 12.51 2.49 10.85
CA THR A 24 12.44 1.32 11.73
C THR A 24 11.13 0.55 11.57
N SER A 25 9.99 1.25 11.52
CA SER A 25 8.68 0.62 11.30
C SER A 25 8.61 -0.14 9.98
N ILE A 26 9.11 0.45 8.89
CA ILE A 26 9.17 -0.21 7.57
C ILE A 26 10.12 -1.41 7.60
N TYR A 27 11.29 -1.26 8.22
CA TYR A 27 12.25 -2.35 8.40
C TYR A 27 11.60 -3.54 9.11
N LEU A 28 10.95 -3.30 10.25
CA LEU A 28 10.31 -4.34 11.06
C LEU A 28 9.15 -4.98 10.31
N ALA A 29 8.28 -4.19 9.69
CA ALA A 29 7.16 -4.72 8.91
C ALA A 29 7.59 -5.65 7.79
N ARG A 30 8.68 -5.30 7.09
CA ARG A 30 9.24 -6.15 6.04
C ARG A 30 9.85 -7.43 6.60
N HIS A 31 10.59 -7.36 7.70
CA HIS A 31 11.24 -8.53 8.31
C HIS A 31 10.26 -9.48 9.00
N LEU A 32 9.23 -8.93 9.65
CA LEU A 32 8.21 -9.71 10.34
C LEU A 32 7.08 -10.17 9.43
N ALA A 33 7.08 -9.72 8.17
CA ALA A 33 5.97 -9.90 7.23
C ALA A 33 4.61 -9.51 7.84
N LYS A 34 4.58 -8.35 8.52
CA LYS A 34 3.37 -7.81 9.17
C LYS A 34 2.91 -6.53 8.48
N PRO A 35 1.59 -6.29 8.38
CA PRO A 35 1.06 -5.06 7.81
C PRO A 35 1.38 -3.86 8.69
N LEU A 36 1.46 -2.67 8.08
CA LEU A 36 1.60 -1.39 8.77
C LEU A 36 0.33 -0.57 8.61
N LEU A 37 -0.18 -0.07 9.73
CA LEU A 37 -1.16 1.00 9.78
C LEU A 37 -0.43 2.33 9.99
N VAL A 38 -0.74 3.34 9.19
CA VAL A 38 -0.11 4.66 9.27
C VAL A 38 -1.18 5.68 9.66
N GLU A 39 -1.05 6.24 10.85
CA GLU A 39 -1.97 7.25 11.40
C GLU A 39 -1.30 8.62 11.51
N GLY A 40 -2.10 9.68 11.47
CA GLY A 40 -1.62 11.04 11.68
C GLY A 40 -2.51 12.11 11.03
N PRO A 41 -2.23 13.39 11.29
CA PRO A 41 -3.01 14.52 10.76
C PRO A 41 -3.04 14.57 9.21
N PRO A 42 -4.03 15.24 8.60
CA PRO A 42 -4.01 15.48 7.15
C PRO A 42 -2.73 16.23 6.73
N GLY A 43 -2.18 15.89 5.57
CA GLY A 43 -1.01 16.59 5.01
C GLY A 43 0.37 16.15 5.49
N VAL A 44 0.49 15.22 6.45
CA VAL A 44 1.81 14.79 7.00
C VAL A 44 2.56 13.74 6.16
N GLY A 45 2.23 13.58 4.88
CA GLY A 45 2.95 12.67 3.98
C GLY A 45 2.60 11.18 4.10
N LYS A 46 1.47 10.80 4.72
CA LYS A 46 1.03 9.40 4.83
C LYS A 46 0.87 8.69 3.48
N THR A 47 0.24 9.37 2.52
CA THR A 47 0.07 8.83 1.16
C THR A 47 1.41 8.70 0.46
N GLU A 48 2.27 9.70 0.61
CA GLU A 48 3.60 9.69 -0.02
C GLU A 48 4.49 8.60 0.58
N LEU A 49 4.33 8.29 1.87
CA LEU A 49 5.02 7.16 2.50
C LEU A 49 4.72 5.84 1.80
N ALA A 50 3.47 5.57 1.45
CA ALA A 50 3.09 4.36 0.72
C ALA A 50 3.70 4.35 -0.69
N VAL A 51 3.71 5.50 -1.38
CA VAL A 51 4.31 5.66 -2.71
C VAL A 51 5.82 5.43 -2.68
N ALA A 52 6.52 6.10 -1.75
CA ALA A 52 7.96 5.95 -1.58
C ALA A 52 8.34 4.52 -1.21
N THR A 53 7.58 3.88 -0.32
CA THR A 53 7.82 2.48 0.09
C THR A 53 7.67 1.52 -1.10
N ALA A 54 6.63 1.66 -1.90
CA ALA A 54 6.41 0.83 -3.09
C ALA A 54 7.53 1.00 -4.13
N LYS A 55 7.91 2.26 -4.41
CA LYS A 55 9.04 2.57 -5.31
C LYS A 55 10.36 2.00 -4.79
N PHE A 56 10.64 2.20 -3.51
CA PHE A 56 11.88 1.71 -2.89
C PHE A 56 11.98 0.18 -2.91
N LEU A 57 10.87 -0.51 -2.68
CA LEU A 57 10.81 -1.97 -2.73
C LEU A 57 10.66 -2.54 -4.15
N ASN A 58 10.50 -1.69 -5.15
CA ASN A 58 10.14 -2.06 -6.51
C ASN A 58 8.90 -2.99 -6.56
N LEU A 59 7.86 -2.61 -5.83
CA LEU A 59 6.59 -3.34 -5.75
C LEU A 59 5.46 -2.53 -6.40
N PRO A 60 4.43 -3.21 -6.94
CA PRO A 60 3.24 -2.52 -7.41
C PRO A 60 2.52 -1.82 -6.24
N LEU A 61 2.05 -0.60 -6.47
CA LEU A 61 1.21 0.14 -5.53
C LEU A 61 -0.25 0.01 -5.94
N VAL A 62 -1.02 -0.77 -5.19
CA VAL A 62 -2.48 -0.84 -5.34
C VAL A 62 -3.11 0.17 -4.39
N ARG A 63 -3.86 1.13 -4.93
CA ARG A 63 -4.54 2.17 -4.16
C ARG A 63 -6.05 1.90 -4.14
N MET A 64 -6.56 1.46 -3.00
CA MET A 64 -8.00 1.36 -2.74
C MET A 64 -8.42 2.55 -1.86
N GLN A 65 -9.33 3.38 -2.37
CA GLN A 65 -9.91 4.46 -1.58
C GLN A 65 -11.09 3.92 -0.77
N CYS A 66 -10.98 3.98 0.55
CA CYS A 66 -12.11 3.71 1.43
C CYS A 66 -13.03 4.94 1.45
N TYR A 67 -14.27 4.76 1.02
CA TYR A 67 -15.33 5.76 1.08
C TYR A 67 -16.59 5.10 1.63
N GLU A 68 -17.56 5.92 2.04
CA GLU A 68 -18.81 5.43 2.60
C GLU A 68 -19.58 4.56 1.59
N GLY A 69 -20.00 3.37 2.00
CA GLY A 69 -20.66 2.41 1.12
C GLY A 69 -19.72 1.58 0.24
N LEU A 70 -18.41 1.59 0.51
CA LEU A 70 -17.50 0.54 0.03
C LEU A 70 -17.78 -0.77 0.80
N ASP A 71 -18.26 -1.78 0.09
CA ASP A 71 -18.54 -3.13 0.61
C ASP A 71 -17.67 -4.18 -0.08
N GLU A 72 -17.75 -5.43 0.38
CA GLU A 72 -16.98 -6.55 -0.17
C GLU A 72 -17.24 -6.76 -1.67
N SER A 73 -18.49 -6.60 -2.13
CA SER A 73 -18.88 -6.80 -3.53
C SER A 73 -18.20 -5.79 -4.47
N LYS A 74 -18.04 -4.55 -3.99
CA LYS A 74 -17.35 -3.47 -4.71
C LYS A 74 -15.84 -3.57 -4.60
N ALA A 75 -15.31 -4.09 -3.50
CA ALA A 75 -13.87 -4.21 -3.26
C ALA A 75 -13.25 -5.45 -3.93
N LEU A 76 -13.94 -6.59 -3.92
CA LEU A 76 -13.42 -7.90 -4.35
C LEU A 76 -13.93 -8.34 -5.74
N TYR A 77 -14.68 -7.47 -6.43
CA TYR A 77 -15.37 -7.74 -7.69
C TYR A 77 -16.43 -8.84 -7.59
N GLU A 78 -17.69 -8.49 -7.83
CA GLU A 78 -18.76 -9.48 -7.94
C GLU A 78 -18.75 -10.13 -9.33
N TRP A 79 -18.58 -11.45 -9.38
CA TRP A 79 -18.64 -12.23 -10.61
C TRP A 79 -20.06 -12.14 -11.19
N LYS A 80 -20.24 -11.53 -12.38
CA LYS A 80 -21.56 -11.34 -12.99
C LYS A 80 -22.15 -12.66 -13.53
N TYR A 81 -22.78 -13.45 -12.66
CA TYR A 81 -23.51 -14.68 -13.00
C TYR A 81 -24.50 -14.48 -14.16
N GLY A 82 -25.18 -13.33 -14.23
CA GLY A 82 -26.16 -13.04 -15.30
C GLY A 82 -25.57 -13.03 -16.72
N LYS A 83 -24.30 -12.67 -16.90
CA LYS A 83 -23.62 -12.76 -18.20
C LYS A 83 -23.17 -14.19 -18.52
N GLN A 84 -22.97 -15.02 -17.51
CA GLN A 84 -22.55 -16.42 -17.67
C GLN A 84 -23.71 -17.28 -18.20
N LEU A 85 -24.92 -17.06 -17.69
CA LEU A 85 -26.12 -17.78 -18.13
C LEU A 85 -26.44 -17.57 -19.62
N LEU A 86 -26.13 -16.37 -20.16
CA LEU A 86 -26.32 -16.05 -21.58
C LEU A 86 -25.40 -16.84 -22.52
N TYR A 87 -24.23 -17.30 -22.05
CA TYR A 87 -23.30 -18.11 -22.86
C TYR A 87 -23.62 -19.60 -22.86
N THR A 88 -24.41 -20.09 -21.89
CA THR A 88 -24.92 -21.47 -21.85
C THR A 88 -26.14 -21.72 -22.74
N GLN A 89 -26.67 -20.68 -23.38
CA GLN A 89 -27.78 -20.77 -24.34
C GLN A 89 -27.33 -20.69 -25.81
N ILE A 90 -26.02 -20.79 -26.06
CA ILE A 90 -25.45 -21.01 -27.39
C ILE A 90 -25.15 -22.51 -27.54
#